data_AF-A0A962Z9N1-F1
#
_entry.id   AF-A0A962Z9N1-F1
#
_cell.length_a   1.000
_cell.length_b   1.000
_cell.length_c   1.000
_cell.angle_alpha   90.00
_cell.angle_beta   90.00
_cell.angle_gamma   90.00
#
_symmetry.space_group_name_H-M   'P 1'
#
loop_
_entity.id
_entity.type
_entity.pdbx_description
1 polymer ?
#
loop_
_entity_poly.entity_id
_entity_poly.type
_entity_poly.pdbx_seq_one_letter_code
_entity_poly.pdbx_strand_id
1 'polypeptide(L)'
;MSCCRKRSAWLAVLLLIPILASTAANALAGTLVEGAIEGVPVRFEMGSDRARVLANIAGKRHLIDLDHDHVFELDRAVPLRIRAGLHDDGATIAPYRLTEWSPGPPVGGHGSHYNVLQLDELICGEVLASRWMLEFLGPVIRSVELMQRLVPEIRPRPRGECGAIPFSAYTTNGWPLMAGWKDATVVMTENVRFDHKTAATMFELPEIYDEP
;
A
#
# COMPACT_ATOMS: atom_id res chain seq x y z
N MET A 1 -47.00 69.64 24.05
CA MET A 1 -47.02 68.18 23.80
C MET A 1 -45.59 67.68 23.79
N SER A 2 -45.16 67.07 24.91
CA SER A 2 -43.79 66.61 25.14
C SER A 2 -43.45 65.39 24.30
N CYS A 3 -42.33 65.45 23.59
CA CYS A 3 -41.76 64.35 22.82
C CYS A 3 -41.04 63.39 23.79
N CYS A 4 -41.52 62.15 23.90
CA CYS A 4 -41.00 61.14 24.83
C CYS A 4 -40.08 60.15 24.11
N ARG A 5 -38.91 59.99 24.71
CA ARG A 5 -37.72 59.22 24.37
C ARG A 5 -37.99 57.71 24.41
N LYS A 6 -37.69 56.95 23.34
CA LYS A 6 -37.51 55.48 23.41
C LYS A 6 -36.06 55.12 23.16
N ARG A 7 -35.44 54.58 24.20
CA ARG A 7 -34.07 54.07 24.24
C ARG A 7 -34.04 52.70 23.56
N SER A 8 -33.26 52.56 22.51
CA SER A 8 -32.96 51.28 21.87
C SER A 8 -31.89 50.55 22.69
N ALA A 9 -32.32 49.60 23.51
CA ALA A 9 -31.46 48.63 24.17
C ALA A 9 -31.43 47.36 23.32
N TRP A 10 -30.49 47.29 22.37
CA TRP A 10 -30.15 46.08 21.62
C TRP A 10 -28.63 45.94 21.65
N LEU A 11 -28.11 45.49 22.79
CA LEU A 11 -26.73 45.09 22.97
C LEU A 11 -26.74 43.98 24.01
N ALA A 12 -26.97 42.75 23.54
CA ALA A 12 -26.80 41.56 24.33
C ALA A 12 -26.03 40.51 23.52
N VAL A 13 -24.71 40.60 23.64
CA VAL A 13 -23.79 39.47 23.81
C VAL A 13 -23.78 38.44 22.67
N LEU A 14 -23.15 38.85 21.56
CA LEU A 14 -22.21 38.01 20.81
C LEU A 14 -21.06 37.63 21.74
N LEU A 15 -21.05 36.45 22.35
CA LEU A 15 -19.85 35.83 22.95
C LEU A 15 -20.23 34.46 23.52
N LEU A 16 -20.08 33.41 22.71
CA LEU A 16 -19.90 32.01 23.16
C LEU A 16 -19.65 31.11 21.93
N ILE A 17 -18.57 31.38 21.19
CA ILE A 17 -17.92 30.36 20.36
C ILE A 17 -16.41 30.51 20.55
N PRO A 18 -15.85 29.97 21.63
CA PRO A 18 -14.57 29.31 21.51
C PRO A 18 -14.70 27.88 22.04
N ILE A 19 -13.73 27.02 21.74
CA ILE A 19 -13.65 25.61 22.21
C ILE A 19 -14.37 24.59 21.30
N LEU A 20 -14.24 24.75 19.98
CA LEU A 20 -14.18 23.61 19.05
C LEU A 20 -12.98 23.72 18.10
N ALA A 21 -11.92 24.39 18.54
CA ALA A 21 -10.57 24.16 18.02
C ALA A 21 -10.02 22.88 18.66
N SER A 22 -10.77 21.78 18.55
CA SER A 22 -10.21 20.45 18.75
C SER A 22 -9.10 20.33 17.72
N THR A 23 -7.94 19.93 18.20
CA THR A 23 -6.71 19.63 17.46
C THR A 23 -6.98 18.53 16.44
N ALA A 24 -7.68 18.88 15.35
CA ALA A 24 -7.65 18.15 14.12
C ALA A 24 -6.21 18.29 13.62
N ALA A 25 -5.33 17.41 14.11
CA ALA A 25 -4.18 17.00 13.33
C ALA A 25 -4.73 16.77 11.93
N ASN A 26 -4.27 17.54 10.95
CA ASN A 26 -4.76 17.51 9.58
C ASN A 26 -4.62 16.06 9.08
N ALA A 27 -5.70 15.29 9.19
CA ALA A 27 -5.72 13.92 8.72
C ALA A 27 -5.64 14.02 7.20
N LEU A 28 -4.50 13.61 6.66
CA LEU A 28 -4.28 13.59 5.22
C LEU A 28 -4.94 12.33 4.67
N ALA A 29 -5.63 12.49 3.53
CA ALA A 29 -6.15 11.36 2.79
C ALA A 29 -4.97 10.57 2.22
N GLY A 30 -4.84 9.33 2.65
CA GLY A 30 -3.84 8.37 2.24
C GLY A 30 -4.49 7.16 1.57
N THR A 31 -3.65 6.19 1.24
CA THR A 31 -4.08 4.91 0.67
C THR A 31 -3.78 3.78 1.64
N LEU A 32 -4.71 2.84 1.75
CA LEU A 32 -4.58 1.59 2.49
C LEU A 32 -4.82 0.42 1.54
N VAL A 33 -3.95 -0.58 1.60
CA VAL A 33 -4.10 -1.87 0.94
C VAL A 33 -3.93 -2.96 1.99
N GLU A 34 -4.88 -3.87 2.09
CA GLU A 34 -4.83 -5.04 2.98
C GLU A 34 -5.08 -6.32 2.20
N GLY A 35 -4.47 -7.40 2.63
CA GLY A 35 -4.66 -8.70 2.00
C GLY A 35 -3.64 -9.73 2.46
N ALA A 36 -3.33 -10.67 1.57
CA ALA A 36 -2.32 -11.69 1.79
C ALA A 36 -1.43 -11.90 0.57
N ILE A 37 -0.14 -12.15 0.83
CA ILE A 37 0.86 -12.56 -0.17
C ILE A 37 1.48 -13.88 0.30
N GLU A 38 1.44 -14.91 -0.54
CA GLU A 38 1.89 -16.27 -0.19
C GLU A 38 1.23 -16.78 1.11
N GLY A 39 -0.01 -16.37 1.35
CA GLY A 39 -0.80 -16.69 2.56
C GLY A 39 -0.42 -15.87 3.80
N VAL A 40 0.54 -14.96 3.71
CA VAL A 40 0.99 -14.10 4.81
C VAL A 40 0.17 -12.81 4.80
N PRO A 41 -0.45 -12.40 5.92
CA PRO A 41 -1.19 -11.16 5.98
C PRO A 41 -0.25 -9.97 5.79
N VAL A 42 -0.67 -9.06 4.92
CA VAL A 42 0.04 -7.83 4.60
C VAL A 42 -0.89 -6.63 4.67
N ARG A 43 -0.33 -5.50 5.11
CA ARG A 43 -0.99 -4.20 5.11
C ARG A 43 0.02 -3.15 4.65
N PHE A 44 -0.36 -2.34 3.68
CA PHE A 44 0.44 -1.24 3.17
C PHE A 44 -0.33 0.06 3.31
N GLU A 45 0.30 1.07 3.87
CA GLU A 45 -0.24 2.40 4.07
C GLU A 45 0.66 3.42 3.40
N MET A 46 0.04 4.37 2.70
CA MET A 46 0.72 5.50 2.07
C MET A 46 0.04 6.79 2.48
N GLY A 47 0.84 7.80 2.85
CA GLY A 47 0.36 9.14 3.14
C GLY A 47 0.33 10.01 1.88
N SER A 48 0.49 11.32 2.08
CA SER A 48 0.65 12.28 1.00
C SER A 48 2.01 12.17 0.29
N ASP A 49 3.05 11.79 1.03
CA ASP A 49 4.36 11.50 0.46
C ASP A 49 4.36 10.06 -0.08
N ARG A 50 4.33 9.93 -1.41
CA ARG A 50 4.31 8.63 -2.11
C ARG A 50 5.68 7.96 -2.16
N ALA A 51 6.76 8.63 -1.76
CA ALA A 51 8.07 8.02 -1.64
C ALA A 51 8.18 7.12 -0.39
N ARG A 52 7.20 7.16 0.52
CA ARG A 52 7.22 6.43 1.77
C ARG A 52 6.00 5.54 1.94
N VAL A 53 6.26 4.30 2.32
CA VAL A 53 5.22 3.30 2.54
C VAL A 53 5.44 2.63 3.89
N LEU A 54 4.40 2.63 4.73
CA LEU A 54 4.40 1.85 5.96
C LEU A 54 3.82 0.47 5.63
N ALA A 55 4.63 -0.57 5.79
CA ALA A 55 4.23 -1.96 5.62
C ALA A 55 4.08 -2.64 6.98
N ASN A 56 3.04 -3.44 7.15
CA ASN A 56 2.93 -4.44 8.20
C ASN A 56 2.84 -5.82 7.53
N ILE A 57 3.82 -6.68 7.78
CA ILE A 57 3.89 -8.03 7.21
C ILE A 57 3.99 -9.01 8.36
N ALA A 58 3.02 -9.92 8.47
CA ALA A 58 2.94 -10.87 9.58
C ALA A 58 3.04 -10.22 10.98
N GLY A 59 2.49 -9.01 11.14
CA GLY A 59 2.54 -8.25 12.39
C GLY A 59 3.78 -7.37 12.58
N LYS A 60 4.81 -7.51 11.73
CA LYS A 60 6.05 -6.72 11.80
C LYS A 60 5.94 -5.46 10.94
N ARG A 61 6.28 -4.31 11.51
CA ARG A 61 6.21 -3.00 10.86
C ARG A 61 7.54 -2.61 10.25
N HIS A 62 7.45 -2.13 9.02
CA HIS A 62 8.55 -1.65 8.21
C HIS A 62 8.19 -0.30 7.60
N LEU A 63 9.04 0.71 7.74
CA LEU A 63 8.94 1.92 6.94
C LEU A 63 9.86 1.78 5.72
N ILE A 64 9.32 2.00 4.54
CA ILE A 64 10.02 1.82 3.27
C ILE A 64 10.21 3.20 2.65
N ASP A 65 11.46 3.53 2.34
CA ASP A 65 11.87 4.71 1.59
C ASP A 65 12.21 4.27 0.16
N LEU A 66 11.30 4.59 -0.77
CA LEU A 66 11.36 4.17 -2.16
C LEU A 66 12.33 5.00 -3.01
N ASP A 67 12.72 6.18 -2.56
CA ASP A 67 13.68 7.04 -3.28
C ASP A 67 15.11 6.54 -3.07
N HIS A 68 15.38 5.93 -1.91
CA HIS A 68 16.71 5.43 -1.56
C HIS A 68 16.81 3.90 -1.46
N ASP A 69 15.71 3.18 -1.74
CA ASP A 69 15.57 1.73 -1.56
C ASP A 69 15.99 1.25 -0.17
N HIS A 70 15.58 1.99 0.86
CA HIS A 70 15.82 1.63 2.27
C HIS A 70 14.57 1.08 2.92
N VAL A 71 14.77 0.11 3.82
CA VAL A 71 13.74 -0.44 4.68
C VAL A 71 14.19 -0.29 6.13
N PHE A 72 13.30 0.21 6.97
CA PHE A 72 13.52 0.46 8.38
C PHE A 72 12.62 -0.48 9.20
N GLU A 73 13.21 -1.37 9.99
CA GLU A 73 12.43 -2.22 10.91
C GLU A 73 12.05 -1.42 12.16
N LEU A 74 10.74 -1.21 12.38
CA LEU A 74 10.25 -0.30 13.42
C LEU A 74 9.97 -0.98 14.77
N ASP A 75 9.84 -2.30 14.81
CA ASP A 75 9.50 -3.03 16.04
C ASP A 75 10.74 -3.43 16.86
N ARG A 76 11.89 -2.79 16.59
CA ARG A 76 13.12 -2.90 17.36
C ARG A 76 13.28 -1.70 18.30
N ALA A 77 14.03 -1.89 19.39
CA ALA A 77 14.36 -0.78 20.29
C ALA A 77 15.18 0.33 19.60
N VAL A 78 16.03 -0.06 18.64
CA VAL A 78 16.73 0.84 17.72
C VAL A 78 16.36 0.42 16.30
N PRO A 79 15.76 1.31 15.48
CA PRO A 79 15.39 1.00 14.11
C PRO A 79 16.61 0.56 13.28
N LEU A 80 16.49 -0.58 12.61
CA LEU A 80 17.54 -1.09 11.73
C LEU A 80 17.28 -0.59 10.30
N ARG A 81 18.26 0.11 9.71
CA ARG A 81 18.24 0.49 8.30
C ARG A 81 18.86 -0.60 7.43
N ILE A 82 18.11 -1.08 6.44
CA ILE A 82 18.55 -2.08 5.47
C ILE A 82 18.46 -1.47 4.07
N ARG A 83 19.53 -1.56 3.28
CA ARG A 83 19.50 -1.19 1.86
C ARG A 83 19.01 -2.37 1.01
N ALA A 84 17.72 -2.36 0.69
CA ALA A 84 17.03 -3.43 -0.03
C ALA A 84 17.45 -3.51 -1.50
N GLY A 85 17.85 -2.39 -2.10
CA GLY A 85 18.32 -2.34 -3.49
C GLY A 85 19.62 -3.10 -3.76
N LEU A 86 20.44 -3.38 -2.73
CA LEU A 86 21.69 -4.14 -2.86
C LEU A 86 21.50 -5.66 -2.78
N HIS A 87 20.34 -6.13 -2.32
CA HIS A 87 20.00 -7.56 -2.29
C HIS A 87 19.40 -7.98 -3.63
N ASP A 88 20.15 -7.71 -4.71
CA ASP A 88 19.88 -8.30 -6.01
C ASP A 88 20.46 -9.72 -5.98
N ASP A 89 19.61 -10.73 -6.03
CA ASP A 89 20.02 -12.14 -6.02
C ASP A 89 20.62 -12.59 -7.36
N GLY A 90 20.77 -11.67 -8.32
CA GLY A 90 21.31 -11.94 -9.66
C GLY A 90 20.37 -12.81 -10.49
N ALA A 91 19.13 -13.03 -10.04
CA ALA A 91 18.15 -13.79 -10.79
C ALA A 91 17.70 -12.99 -12.01
N THR A 92 17.93 -13.53 -13.20
CA THR A 92 17.32 -12.98 -14.41
C THR A 92 15.81 -13.12 -14.28
N ILE A 93 15.09 -11.99 -14.31
CA ILE A 93 13.63 -11.99 -14.30
C ILE A 93 13.16 -12.67 -15.58
N ALA A 94 12.47 -13.81 -15.42
CA ALA A 94 11.89 -14.52 -16.54
C ALA A 94 10.85 -13.61 -17.25
N PRO A 95 10.74 -13.68 -18.60
CA PRO A 95 9.93 -12.75 -19.38
C PRO A 95 8.43 -13.10 -19.35
N TYR A 96 7.82 -13.09 -18.15
CA TYR A 96 6.40 -13.39 -18.02
C TYR A 96 5.55 -12.39 -18.80
N ARG A 97 4.44 -12.88 -19.35
CA ARG A 97 3.44 -12.08 -20.06
C ARG A 97 2.09 -12.23 -19.37
N LEU A 98 1.47 -11.11 -19.03
CA LEU A 98 0.11 -11.09 -18.51
C LEU A 98 -0.86 -10.68 -19.63
N THR A 99 -1.69 -11.61 -20.09
CA THR A 99 -2.61 -11.39 -21.21
C THR A 99 -4.04 -11.31 -20.68
N GLU A 100 -4.76 -10.23 -20.98
CA GLU A 100 -6.20 -10.15 -20.68
C GLU A 100 -7.00 -11.07 -21.60
N TRP A 101 -7.89 -11.87 -21.02
CA TRP A 101 -8.77 -12.77 -21.76
C TRP A 101 -10.23 -12.32 -21.73
N SER A 102 -10.69 -11.74 -20.62
CA SER A 102 -12.08 -11.30 -20.48
C SER A 102 -12.27 -10.29 -19.34
N PRO A 103 -13.44 -9.65 -19.24
CA PRO A 103 -13.89 -9.07 -17.97
C PRO A 103 -13.92 -10.15 -16.88
N GLY A 104 -13.69 -9.74 -15.64
CA GLY A 104 -13.71 -10.60 -14.45
C GLY A 104 -14.84 -10.21 -13.49
N PRO A 105 -15.17 -11.08 -12.51
CA PRO A 105 -16.10 -10.73 -11.45
C PRO A 105 -15.52 -9.62 -10.55
N PRO A 106 -16.36 -8.85 -9.85
CA PRO A 106 -15.84 -7.95 -8.83
C PRO A 106 -15.16 -8.73 -7.70
N VAL A 107 -14.02 -8.22 -7.22
CA VAL A 107 -13.28 -8.78 -6.07
C VAL A 107 -13.04 -7.65 -5.08
N GLY A 108 -13.39 -7.87 -3.81
CA GLY A 108 -13.25 -6.84 -2.76
C GLY A 108 -14.04 -5.55 -3.06
N GLY A 109 -15.15 -5.62 -3.80
CA GLY A 109 -15.95 -4.46 -4.20
C GLY A 109 -15.42 -3.70 -5.43
N HIS A 110 -14.35 -4.17 -6.07
CA HIS A 110 -13.74 -3.53 -7.22
C HIS A 110 -13.94 -4.36 -8.49
N GLY A 111 -14.28 -3.70 -9.60
CA GLY A 111 -14.32 -4.35 -10.91
C GLY A 111 -12.95 -4.91 -11.31
N SER A 112 -12.95 -6.09 -11.93
CA SER A 112 -11.73 -6.78 -12.33
C SER A 112 -11.78 -7.23 -13.80
N HIS A 113 -10.62 -7.53 -14.34
CA HIS A 113 -10.43 -8.24 -15.60
C HIS A 113 -9.70 -9.55 -15.33
N TYR A 114 -10.10 -10.62 -16.02
CA TYR A 114 -9.44 -11.91 -15.94
C TYR A 114 -8.29 -11.96 -16.94
N ASN A 115 -7.11 -12.25 -16.40
CA ASN A 115 -5.85 -12.33 -17.12
C ASN A 115 -5.19 -13.67 -16.88
N VAL A 116 -4.42 -14.12 -17.87
CA VAL A 116 -3.59 -15.32 -17.76
C VAL A 116 -2.13 -14.90 -17.81
N LEU A 117 -1.38 -15.30 -16.79
CA LEU A 117 0.06 -15.13 -16.72
C LEU A 117 0.74 -16.29 -17.44
N GLN A 118 1.68 -16.00 -18.32
CA GLN A 118 2.37 -17.00 -19.13
C GLN A 118 3.88 -16.82 -19.07
N LEU A 119 4.62 -17.93 -19.14
CA LEU A 119 6.04 -17.97 -19.46
C LEU A 119 6.20 -18.82 -20.72
N ASP A 120 6.64 -18.20 -21.81
CA ASP A 120 6.59 -18.80 -23.15
C ASP A 120 5.17 -19.32 -23.47
N GLU A 121 5.00 -20.63 -23.68
CA GLU A 121 3.71 -21.28 -23.94
C GLU A 121 3.01 -21.80 -22.68
N LEU A 122 3.70 -21.78 -21.53
CA LEU A 122 3.18 -22.29 -20.26
C LEU A 122 2.26 -21.27 -19.61
N ILE A 123 1.08 -21.71 -19.17
CA ILE A 123 0.24 -20.94 -18.25
C ILE A 123 0.87 -21.04 -16.87
N CYS A 124 1.28 -19.89 -16.32
CA CYS A 124 1.96 -19.68 -15.05
C CYS A 124 1.08 -19.08 -13.94
N GLY A 125 -0.17 -18.77 -14.27
CA GLY A 125 -1.17 -18.38 -13.28
C GLY A 125 -2.34 -17.64 -13.88
N GLU A 126 -3.27 -17.29 -13.01
CA GLU A 126 -4.45 -16.49 -13.33
C GLU A 126 -4.47 -15.26 -12.44
N VAL A 127 -4.92 -14.13 -12.99
CA VAL A 127 -4.97 -12.85 -12.27
C VAL A 127 -6.28 -12.14 -12.54
N LEU A 128 -7.01 -11.83 -11.48
CA LEU A 128 -8.11 -10.87 -11.48
C LEU A 128 -7.52 -9.50 -11.12
N ALA A 129 -7.39 -8.60 -12.10
CA ALA A 129 -6.72 -7.32 -11.91
C ALA A 129 -7.66 -6.12 -12.11
N SER A 130 -7.42 -5.04 -11.36
CA SER A 130 -8.09 -3.76 -11.57
C SER A 130 -7.14 -2.75 -12.21
N ARG A 131 -7.37 -2.45 -13.49
CA ARG A 131 -6.50 -1.59 -14.32
C ARG A 131 -6.31 -0.20 -13.74
N TRP A 132 -7.40 0.44 -13.33
CA TRP A 132 -7.40 1.85 -12.91
C TRP A 132 -6.58 2.10 -11.64
N MET A 133 -6.36 1.09 -10.81
CA MET A 133 -5.62 1.23 -9.55
C MET A 133 -4.11 1.37 -9.75
N LEU A 134 -3.58 0.99 -10.91
CA LEU A 134 -2.13 0.91 -11.13
C LEU A 134 -1.42 2.25 -10.92
N GLU A 135 -2.02 3.35 -11.41
CA GLU A 135 -1.46 4.70 -11.27
C GLU A 135 -1.37 5.18 -9.82
N PHE A 136 -2.18 4.61 -8.93
CA PHE A 136 -2.22 4.96 -7.51
C PHE A 136 -1.38 4.02 -6.66
N LEU A 137 -1.29 2.74 -7.04
CA LEU A 137 -0.66 1.69 -6.25
C LEU A 137 0.76 1.32 -6.72
N GLY A 138 1.30 2.01 -7.72
CA GLY A 138 2.71 1.87 -8.14
C GLY A 138 3.72 1.86 -6.98
N PRO A 139 3.64 2.78 -5.99
CA PRO A 139 4.55 2.75 -4.84
C PRO A 139 4.36 1.52 -3.94
N VAL A 140 3.13 1.00 -3.80
CA VAL A 140 2.86 -0.26 -3.08
C VAL A 140 3.48 -1.44 -3.82
N ILE A 141 3.39 -1.48 -5.15
CA ILE A 141 4.02 -2.54 -5.97
C ILE A 141 5.52 -2.57 -5.73
N ARG A 142 6.20 -1.42 -5.85
CA ARG A 142 7.65 -1.32 -5.57
C ARG A 142 7.99 -1.72 -4.13
N SER A 143 7.14 -1.35 -3.17
CA SER A 143 7.31 -1.73 -1.76
C SER A 143 7.25 -3.24 -1.57
N VAL A 144 6.28 -3.93 -2.19
CA VAL A 144 6.18 -5.39 -2.15
C VAL A 144 7.44 -6.02 -2.74
N GLU A 145 7.92 -5.56 -3.89
CA GLU A 145 9.14 -6.08 -4.52
C GLU A 145 10.37 -5.96 -3.62
N LEU A 146 10.57 -4.81 -2.98
CA LEU A 146 11.65 -4.62 -2.01
C LEU A 146 11.50 -5.56 -0.82
N MET A 147 10.28 -5.72 -0.28
CA MET A 147 10.03 -6.59 0.85
C MET A 147 10.17 -8.08 0.50
N GLN A 148 9.88 -8.51 -0.73
CA GLN A 148 10.11 -9.88 -1.19
C GLN A 148 11.60 -10.28 -1.18
N ARG A 149 12.51 -9.30 -1.31
CA ARG A 149 13.96 -9.53 -1.19
C ARG A 149 14.37 -9.73 0.26
N LEU A 150 13.74 -9.03 1.20
CA LEU A 150 14.15 -9.00 2.60
C LEU A 150 13.42 -9.99 3.51
N VAL A 151 12.12 -10.22 3.26
CA VAL A 151 11.23 -10.98 4.14
C VAL A 151 10.99 -12.37 3.57
N PRO A 152 11.57 -13.43 4.17
CA PRO A 152 11.44 -14.80 3.67
C PRO A 152 10.00 -15.28 3.54
N GLU A 153 9.10 -14.83 4.42
CA GLU A 153 7.73 -15.31 4.52
C GLU A 153 6.91 -14.99 3.25
N ILE A 154 7.18 -13.85 2.60
CA ILE A 154 6.48 -13.39 1.38
C ILE A 154 7.32 -13.52 0.11
N ARG A 155 8.52 -14.09 0.19
CA ARG A 155 9.39 -14.29 -0.96
C ARG A 155 8.70 -15.24 -1.97
N PRO A 156 8.75 -14.94 -3.29
CA PRO A 156 8.21 -15.81 -4.32
C PRO A 156 8.69 -17.25 -4.17
N ARG A 157 7.75 -18.20 -4.16
CA ARG A 157 8.07 -19.62 -4.10
C ARG A 157 8.10 -20.23 -5.51
N PRO A 158 9.06 -21.13 -5.83
CA PRO A 158 9.08 -21.83 -7.11
C PRO A 158 7.77 -22.61 -7.38
N ARG A 159 7.22 -22.49 -8.59
CA ARG A 159 5.97 -23.13 -9.06
C ARG A 159 6.23 -23.99 -10.30
N GLY A 160 6.76 -25.18 -10.08
CA GLY A 160 7.07 -26.11 -11.19
C GLY A 160 7.97 -25.45 -12.24
N GLU A 161 7.63 -25.63 -13.51
CA GLU A 161 8.38 -25.07 -14.66
C GLU A 161 8.30 -23.55 -14.77
N CYS A 162 7.33 -22.92 -14.09
CA CYS A 162 7.21 -21.47 -14.06
C CYS A 162 8.18 -20.81 -13.09
N GLY A 163 8.96 -21.55 -12.30
CA GLY A 163 9.92 -20.95 -11.37
C GLY A 163 9.27 -20.06 -10.31
N ALA A 164 10.05 -19.14 -9.72
CA ALA A 164 9.57 -18.21 -8.71
C ALA A 164 9.08 -16.92 -9.41
N ILE A 165 7.78 -16.66 -9.32
CA ILE A 165 7.14 -15.56 -10.05
C ILE A 165 7.18 -14.29 -9.19
N PRO A 166 7.88 -13.23 -9.61
CA PRO A 166 7.94 -11.99 -8.83
C PRO A 166 6.58 -11.28 -8.82
N PHE A 167 6.31 -10.49 -7.77
CA PHE A 167 5.04 -9.77 -7.64
C PHE A 167 4.72 -8.89 -8.86
N SER A 168 5.76 -8.27 -9.43
CA SER A 168 5.69 -7.41 -10.61
C SER A 168 5.06 -8.07 -11.86
N ALA A 169 5.20 -9.39 -11.99
CA ALA A 169 4.64 -10.14 -13.10
C ALA A 169 3.10 -10.20 -13.02
N TYR A 170 2.53 -10.13 -11.83
CA TYR A 170 1.08 -10.12 -11.61
C TYR A 170 0.45 -8.73 -11.79
N THR A 171 1.25 -7.66 -11.87
CA THR A 171 0.75 -6.28 -11.79
C THR A 171 0.74 -5.54 -13.13
N THR A 172 1.24 -6.15 -14.22
CA THR A 172 1.42 -5.46 -15.51
C THR A 172 0.10 -4.91 -16.10
N ASN A 173 -1.03 -5.57 -15.84
CA ASN A 173 -2.36 -5.16 -16.33
C ASN A 173 -3.23 -4.52 -15.24
N GLY A 174 -2.66 -4.07 -14.12
CA GLY A 174 -3.41 -3.47 -13.02
C GLY A 174 -3.00 -4.00 -11.65
N TRP A 175 -3.68 -3.51 -10.61
CA TRP A 175 -3.50 -4.07 -9.27
C TRP A 175 -4.13 -5.47 -9.19
N PRO A 176 -3.40 -6.52 -8.78
CA PRO A 176 -3.93 -7.87 -8.64
C PRO A 176 -4.86 -7.94 -7.42
N LEU A 177 -6.17 -7.99 -7.68
CA LEU A 177 -7.16 -8.23 -6.63
C LEU A 177 -7.11 -9.69 -6.17
N MET A 178 -6.82 -10.60 -7.09
CA MET A 178 -6.50 -11.99 -6.80
C MET A 178 -5.51 -12.49 -7.85
N ALA A 179 -4.47 -13.21 -7.42
CA ALA A 179 -3.58 -13.91 -8.33
C ALA A 179 -3.27 -15.30 -7.76
N GLY A 180 -3.15 -16.30 -8.62
CA GLY A 180 -2.95 -17.67 -8.16
C GLY A 180 -2.35 -18.61 -9.19
N TRP A 181 -1.97 -19.76 -8.68
CA TRP A 181 -1.62 -20.98 -9.40
C TRP A 181 -2.74 -22.02 -9.23
N LYS A 182 -2.72 -23.09 -10.05
CA LYS A 182 -3.73 -24.17 -10.11
C LYS A 182 -4.39 -24.53 -8.77
N ASP A 183 -3.61 -24.62 -7.70
CA ASP A 183 -4.08 -25.06 -6.38
C ASP A 183 -3.82 -24.05 -5.25
N ALA A 184 -3.39 -22.82 -5.55
CA ALA A 184 -2.96 -21.88 -4.53
C ALA A 184 -3.10 -20.41 -4.92
N THR A 185 -3.77 -19.65 -4.08
CA THR A 185 -3.75 -18.19 -4.12
C THR A 185 -2.38 -17.67 -3.70
N VAL A 186 -1.76 -16.85 -4.54
CA VAL A 186 -0.48 -16.18 -4.29
C VAL A 186 -0.72 -14.76 -3.77
N VAL A 187 -1.70 -14.06 -4.34
CA VAL A 187 -2.11 -12.71 -3.92
C VAL A 187 -3.60 -12.70 -3.70
N MET A 188 -4.03 -12.16 -2.56
CA MET A 188 -5.43 -11.86 -2.27
C MET A 188 -5.50 -10.44 -1.73
N THR A 189 -6.26 -9.57 -2.40
CA THR A 189 -6.58 -8.25 -1.87
C THR A 189 -7.91 -8.32 -1.13
N GLU A 190 -7.91 -7.96 0.14
CA GLU A 190 -9.11 -7.94 0.99
C GLU A 190 -9.76 -6.56 1.00
N ASN A 191 -8.95 -5.51 1.02
CA ASN A 191 -9.43 -4.14 1.14
C ASN A 191 -8.48 -3.15 0.46
N VAL A 192 -9.06 -2.20 -0.29
CA VAL A 192 -8.33 -1.03 -0.81
C VAL A 192 -9.13 0.22 -0.50
N ARG A 193 -8.50 1.18 0.15
CA ARG A 193 -9.11 2.47 0.48
C ARG A 193 -8.21 3.62 0.04
N PHE A 194 -8.74 4.53 -0.77
CA PHE A 194 -8.04 5.73 -1.24
C PHE A 194 -8.37 6.98 -0.41
N ASP A 195 -9.20 6.82 0.63
CA ASP A 195 -9.62 7.85 1.57
C ASP A 195 -9.12 7.56 3.00
N HIS A 196 -8.11 6.71 3.13
CA HIS A 196 -7.62 6.23 4.41
C HIS A 196 -7.03 7.38 5.21
N LYS A 197 -7.45 7.55 6.46
CA LYS A 197 -6.95 8.63 7.31
C LYS A 197 -5.56 8.28 7.81
N THR A 198 -4.59 9.12 7.46
CA THR A 198 -3.20 8.96 7.90
C THR A 198 -2.69 10.22 8.60
N ALA A 199 -1.71 10.04 9.48
CA ALA A 199 -0.95 11.14 10.08
C ALA A 199 0.45 11.19 9.45
N ALA A 200 0.94 12.40 9.13
CA ALA A 200 2.25 12.58 8.51
C ALA A 200 3.40 11.95 9.33
N THR A 201 3.28 11.99 10.66
CA THR A 201 4.25 11.42 11.61
C THR A 201 4.42 9.91 11.49
N MET A 202 3.46 9.19 10.89
CA MET A 202 3.59 7.74 10.63
C MET A 202 4.67 7.40 9.59
N PHE A 203 5.04 8.38 8.77
CA PHE A 203 5.97 8.21 7.64
C PHE A 203 7.28 8.98 7.85
N GLU A 204 7.52 9.53 9.04
CA GLU A 204 8.79 10.15 9.37
C GLU A 204 9.88 9.08 9.45
N LEU A 205 11.00 9.30 8.76
CA LEU A 205 12.14 8.40 8.86
C LEU A 205 12.67 8.44 10.30
N PRO A 206 12.94 7.30 10.92
CA PRO A 206 13.52 7.30 12.25
C PRO A 206 14.93 7.89 12.21
N GLU A 207 15.34 8.54 13.29
CA GLU A 207 16.74 8.88 13.50
C GLU A 207 17.55 7.59 13.64
N ILE A 208 18.43 7.32 12.68
CA ILE A 208 19.33 6.17 12.74
C ILE A 208 20.64 6.64 13.38
N TYR A 209 21.10 5.90 14.37
CA TYR A 209 22.50 5.91 14.75
C TYR A 209 23.19 4.87 13.88
N ASP A 210 24.07 5.30 12.98
CA ASP A 210 24.95 4.37 12.28
C ASP A 210 25.75 3.62 13.35
N GLU A 211 25.67 2.28 13.38
CA GLU A 211 26.59 1.52 14.23
C GLU A 211 28.03 1.81 13.76
N PRO A 212 28.94 2.16 14.69
CA PRO A 212 30.32 2.53 14.35
C PRO A 212 31.13 1.39 13.72
#